data_AF-A0A392UCW2-F1
#
_entry.id   AF-A0A392UCW2-F1
#
_cell.length_a   1.000
_cell.length_b   1.000
_cell.length_c   1.000
_cell.angle_alpha   90.00
_cell.angle_beta   90.00
_cell.angle_gamma   90.00
#
_symmetry.space_group_name_H-M   'P 1'
#
loop_
_entity.id
_entity.type
_entity.pdbx_description
1 polymer ?
#
loop_
_entity_poly.entity_id
_entity_poly.type
_entity_poly.pdbx_seq_one_letter_code
_entity_poly.pdbx_strand_id
1 'polypeptide(L)' 'NPEGAIKWVEEVEIIFEAMGCTEENNTILGVYVLREEANVWWRNVKLRMGADGVVIVWEVFKREFLRKYFPADVKNKKVI' A
#
# COMPACT_ATOMS: atom_id res chain seq x y z
N ASN A 1 -0.09 -3.24 13.64
CA ASN A 1 -1.00 -2.29 14.29
C ASN A 1 -1.91 -1.69 13.21
N PRO A 2 -3.19 -2.08 13.19
CA PRO A 2 -4.25 -1.53 12.35
C PRO A 2 -4.28 0.00 12.24
N GLU A 3 -4.41 0.70 13.37
CA GLU A 3 -4.60 2.16 13.42
C GLU A 3 -3.37 2.90 12.90
N GLY A 4 -2.18 2.42 13.28
CA GLY A 4 -0.92 2.97 12.79
C GLY A 4 -0.75 2.81 11.26
N ALA A 5 -1.28 1.73 10.68
CA ALA A 5 -1.24 1.52 9.23
C ALA A 5 -2.20 2.45 8.48
N ILE A 6 -3.41 2.69 9.02
CA ILE A 6 -4.36 3.67 8.46
C ILE A 6 -3.76 5.07 8.50
N LYS A 7 -3.29 5.50 9.68
CA LYS A 7 -2.70 6.83 9.86
C LYS A 7 -1.51 7.06 8.94
N TRP A 8 -0.67 6.04 8.75
CA TRP A 8 0.46 6.12 7.83
C TRP A 8 0.02 6.34 6.38
N VAL A 9 -1.03 5.65 5.91
CA VAL A 9 -1.56 5.86 4.55
C VAL A 9 -2.11 7.28 4.40
N GLU A 10 -2.87 7.77 5.39
CA GLU A 10 -3.44 9.12 5.38
C GLU A 10 -2.34 10.20 5.34
N GLU A 11 -1.30 10.08 6.18
CA GLU A 11 -0.18 11.02 6.20
C GLU A 11 0.56 11.07 4.84
N VAL A 12 0.74 9.91 4.20
CA VAL A 12 1.37 9.81 2.89
C VAL A 12 0.50 10.42 1.79
N GLU A 13 -0.82 10.21 1.83
CA GLU A 13 -1.75 10.80 0.86
C GLU A 13 -1.82 12.33 0.97
N ILE A 14 -1.77 12.88 2.19
CA ILE A 14 -1.68 14.33 2.42
C ILE A 14 -0.40 14.89 1.78
N ILE A 15 0.73 14.19 1.90
CA ILE A 15 1.99 14.60 1.28
C ILE A 15 1.89 14.58 -0.25
N PHE A 16 1.27 13.56 -0.83
CA PHE A 16 1.06 13.49 -2.28
C PHE A 16 0.19 14.62 -2.81
N GLU A 17 -0.90 14.94 -2.10
CA GLU A 17 -1.77 16.06 -2.44
C GLU A 17 -1.00 17.39 -2.36
N ALA A 18 -0.28 17.63 -1.27
CA ALA A 18 0.52 18.83 -1.08
C ALA A 18 1.62 19.01 -2.14
N MET A 19 2.20 17.91 -2.65
CA MET A 19 3.21 17.92 -3.71
C MET A 19 2.62 17.93 -5.13
N GLY A 20 1.30 17.80 -5.28
CA GLY A 20 0.65 17.68 -6.59
C GLY A 20 1.06 16.42 -7.37
N CYS A 21 1.30 15.31 -6.67
CA CYS A 21 1.68 14.06 -7.31
C CYS A 21 0.55 13.49 -8.18
N THR A 22 0.91 12.94 -9.35
CA THR A 22 -0.02 12.17 -10.17
C THR A 22 -0.25 10.79 -9.55
N GLU A 23 -1.37 10.15 -9.91
CA GLU A 23 -1.70 8.81 -9.42
C GLU A 23 -0.59 7.78 -9.75
N GLU A 24 0.08 7.92 -10.90
CA GLU A 24 1.23 7.06 -11.24
C GLU A 24 2.42 7.27 -10.30
N ASN A 25 2.67 8.51 -9.87
CA ASN A 25 3.78 8.86 -8.99
C ASN A 25 3.52 8.46 -7.53
N ASN A 26 2.26 8.41 -7.10
CA ASN A 26 1.87 8.05 -5.73
C ASN A 26 2.40 6.68 -5.31
N THR A 27 2.28 5.65 -6.17
CA THR A 27 2.82 4.33 -5.79
C THR A 27 4.34 4.33 -5.74
N ILE A 28 5.01 5.01 -6.66
CA ILE A 28 6.49 5.05 -6.69
C ILE A 28 7.00 5.69 -5.41
N LEU A 29 6.45 6.86 -5.05
CA LEU A 29 6.83 7.59 -3.85
C LEU A 29 6.39 6.88 -2.57
N GLY A 30 5.20 6.30 -2.56
CA GLY A 30 4.64 5.57 -1.42
C GLY A 30 5.43 4.32 -1.08
N VAL A 31 5.96 3.64 -2.09
CA VAL A 31 6.89 2.52 -1.90
C VAL A 31 8.26 3.00 -1.45
N TYR A 32 8.73 4.14 -1.95
CA TYR A 32 10.01 4.72 -1.53
C TYR A 32 10.03 5.07 -0.04
N VAL A 33 8.93 5.57 0.51
CA VAL A 33 8.83 5.90 1.94
C VAL A 33 8.66 4.67 2.85
N LEU A 34 8.44 3.47 2.30
CA LEU A 34 8.42 2.24 3.09
C LEU A 34 9.81 1.94 3.63
N ARG A 35 9.87 1.64 4.94
CA ARG A 35 11.11 1.27 5.62
C ARG A 35 11.15 -0.22 5.93
N GLU A 36 12.37 -0.77 5.92
CA GLU A 36 12.70 -2.07 6.48
C GLU A 36 11.76 -3.21 6.05
N GLU A 37 11.08 -3.85 7.01
CA GLU A 37 10.20 -5.01 6.80
C GLU A 37 9.07 -4.71 5.80
N ALA A 38 8.56 -3.49 5.79
CA ALA A 38 7.45 -3.12 4.91
C ALA A 38 7.89 -3.06 3.43
N ASN A 39 9.11 -2.60 3.16
CA ASN A 39 9.66 -2.60 1.81
C ASN A 39 9.92 -4.03 1.32
N VAL A 40 10.53 -4.88 2.16
CA VAL A 40 10.76 -6.30 1.85
C VAL A 40 9.44 -7.03 1.58
N TRP A 41 8.43 -6.79 2.42
CA TRP A 41 7.10 -7.35 2.20
C TRP A 41 6.50 -6.93 0.86
N TRP A 42 6.57 -5.63 0.52
CA TRP A 42 5.99 -5.12 -0.71
C TRP A 42 6.65 -5.74 -1.96
N ARG A 43 7.98 -5.89 -1.97
CA ARG A 43 8.70 -6.60 -3.03
C ARG A 43 8.17 -8.02 -3.24
N ASN A 44 7.93 -8.74 -2.14
CA ASN A 44 7.39 -10.10 -2.21
C ASN A 44 5.93 -10.15 -2.70
N VAL A 45 5.11 -9.13 -2.39
CA VAL A 45 3.76 -9.00 -2.95
C VAL A 45 3.82 -8.81 -4.45
N LYS A 46 4.65 -7.89 -4.94
CA LYS A 46 4.81 -7.64 -6.39
C LYS A 46 5.22 -8.89 -7.16
N LEU A 47 6.18 -9.66 -6.62
CA LEU A 47 6.60 -10.93 -7.19
C LEU A 47 5.46 -11.94 -7.28
N ARG A 48 4.67 -12.10 -6.21
CA ARG A 48 3.50 -13.02 -6.22
C ARG A 48 2.40 -12.59 -7.17
N MET A 49 2.26 -11.29 -7.42
CA MET A 49 1.27 -10.76 -8.36
C MET A 49 1.71 -10.90 -9.82
N GLY A 50 2.96 -11.30 -10.10
CA GLY A 50 3.51 -11.26 -11.46
C GLY A 50 3.65 -9.84 -12.02
N ALA A 51 3.65 -8.82 -11.16
CA ALA A 51 3.68 -7.41 -11.52
C ALA A 51 5.10 -6.84 -11.55
N ASP A 52 6.10 -7.70 -11.79
CA ASP A 52 7.49 -7.25 -11.87
C ASP A 52 7.67 -6.40 -13.14
N GLY A 53 8.10 -5.15 -12.98
CA GLY A 53 8.16 -4.18 -14.07
C GLY A 53 6.82 -3.51 -14.46
N VAL A 54 5.71 -3.82 -13.78
CA VAL A 54 4.41 -3.18 -14.01
C VAL A 54 4.16 -2.08 -12.98
N VAL A 55 3.66 -0.93 -13.44
CA VAL A 55 3.21 0.14 -12.54
C VAL A 55 1.94 -0.34 -11.82
N ILE A 56 2.04 -0.47 -10.50
CA ILE A 56 0.88 -0.79 -9.65
C ILE A 56 0.25 0.54 -9.27
N VAL A 57 -1.06 0.69 -9.47
CA VAL A 57 -1.79 1.89 -9.03
C VAL A 57 -1.93 1.94 -7.51
N TRP A 58 -2.03 3.14 -6.95
CA TRP A 58 -1.96 3.37 -5.49
C TRP A 58 -3.05 2.61 -4.72
N GLU A 59 -4.25 2.51 -5.29
CA GLU A 59 -5.36 1.74 -4.71
C GLU A 59 -5.07 0.24 -4.53
N VAL A 60 -4.29 -0.34 -5.45
CA VAL A 60 -3.90 -1.76 -5.34
C VAL A 60 -2.86 -1.93 -4.23
N PHE A 61 -1.93 -0.98 -4.11
CA PHE A 61 -0.99 -0.95 -2.99
C PHE A 61 -1.72 -0.85 -1.64
N LYS A 62 -2.63 0.13 -1.47
CA LYS A 62 -3.40 0.31 -0.22
C LYS A 62 -4.15 -0.95 0.18
N ARG A 63 -4.80 -1.61 -0.78
CA ARG A 63 -5.54 -2.86 -0.54
C ARG A 63 -4.64 -3.96 0.02
N GLU A 64 -3.49 -4.19 -0.59
CA GLU A 64 -2.55 -5.21 -0.12
C GLU A 64 -1.91 -4.82 1.21
N PHE A 65 -1.60 -3.54 1.40
CA PHE A 65 -1.05 -3.00 2.64
C PHE A 65 -2.01 -3.20 3.81
N LEU A 66 -3.26 -2.79 3.65
CA LEU A 66 -4.30 -3.01 4.66
C LEU A 66 -4.51 -4.51 4.88
N ARG A 67 -4.51 -5.36 3.83
CA ARG A 67 -4.62 -6.82 4.00
C ARG A 67 -3.50 -7.42 4.86
N LYS A 68 -2.26 -6.89 4.79
CA LYS A 68 -1.15 -7.30 5.67
C LYS A 68 -1.45 -6.99 7.14
N TYR A 69 -1.96 -5.79 7.42
CA TYR A 69 -2.16 -5.30 8.80
C TYR A 69 -3.55 -5.62 9.39
N PHE A 70 -4.51 -6.02 8.54
CA PHE A 70 -5.90 -6.34 8.89
C PHE A 70 -6.34 -7.74 8.36
N PRO A 71 -5.66 -8.84 8.73
CA PRO A 71 -5.95 -10.16 8.17
C PRO A 71 -7.32 -10.74 8.60
N ALA A 72 -7.91 -10.29 9.71
CA ALA A 72 -9.20 -10.76 10.21
C ALA A 72 -10.40 -10.02 9.57
N ASP A 73 -10.32 -8.69 9.42
CA ASP A 73 -11.42 -7.88 8.87
C ASP A 73 -11.65 -8.12 7.38
N VAL A 74 -10.60 -8.48 6.64
CA VAL A 74 -10.71 -8.89 5.22
C VAL A 74 -11.36 -10.27 5.08
N LYS A 75 -11.16 -11.18 6.05
CA LYS A 75 -11.79 -12.51 6.05
C LYS A 75 -13.28 -12.44 6.39
N ASN A 76 -13.68 -11.55 7.30
CA ASN A 76 -15.08 -11.40 7.70
C ASN A 76 -15.95 -10.63 6.69
N LYS A 77 -15.35 -9.90 5.72
CA LYS A 77 -16.08 -9.31 4.59
C LYS A 77 -16.40 -10.29 3.45
N LYS A 78 -16.06 -11.57 3.57
CA LYS A 78 -16.43 -12.62 2.59
C LYS A 78 -17.76 -13.33 2.89
N VAL A 79 -18.57 -12.83 3.83
CA VAL A 79 -19.93 -13.33 4.06
C VAL A 79 -20.91 -12.19 3.81
N ILE A 80 -21.34 -12.06 2.56
CA ILE A 80 -22.65 -11.54 2.16
C ILE A 80 -23.14 -12.43 1.02
#